data_AF-A0A173LX77-F1
#
_entry.id   AF-A0A173LX77-F1
#
_cell.length_a   1.000
_cell.length_b   1.000
_cell.length_c   1.000
_cell.angle_alpha   90.00
_cell.angle_beta   90.00
_cell.angle_gamma   90.00
#
_symmetry.space_group_name_H-M   'P 1'
#
loop_
_entity.id
_entity.type
_entity.pdbx_description
1 polymer ?
#
loop_
_entity_poly.entity_id
_entity_poly.type
_entity_poly.pdbx_seq_one_letter_code
_entity_poly.pdbx_strand_id
1 'polypeptide(L)' 'MWNLVAFGYLVIVLTAIAVEIYAQRKPHVIAPMGDMLDHVMKSRTTRVAVIAAWWWFGWHFAFAETVQLTL' A
#
# COMPACT_ATOMS: atom_id res chain seq x y z
N MET A 1 -12.90 6.35 -23.04
CA MET A 1 -11.72 7.01 -22.42
C MET A 1 -11.44 6.46 -21.03
N TRP A 2 -12.45 6.34 -20.16
CA TRP A 2 -12.32 5.72 -18.82
C TRP A 2 -11.72 4.30 -18.86
N ASN A 3 -12.20 3.48 -19.79
CA ASN A 3 -11.80 2.10 -20.03
C ASN A 3 -10.28 1.90 -20.30
N LEU A 4 -9.58 2.87 -20.90
CA LEU A 4 -8.11 2.81 -21.05
C LEU A 4 -7.39 3.02 -19.72
N VAL A 5 -7.90 3.95 -18.90
CA VAL A 5 -7.36 4.23 -17.57
C VAL A 5 -7.59 3.03 -16.66
N ALA A 6 -8.80 2.47 -16.64
CA ALA A 6 -9.12 1.24 -15.90
C ALA A 6 -8.17 0.09 -16.24
N PHE A 7 -7.94 -0.12 -17.54
CA PHE A 7 -7.10 -1.19 -18.03
C PHE A 7 -5.63 -0.97 -17.66
N GLY A 8 -5.14 0.27 -17.76
CA GLY A 8 -3.80 0.63 -17.31
C GLY A 8 -3.56 0.32 -15.83
N TYR A 9 -4.50 0.71 -14.96
CA TYR A 9 -4.43 0.38 -13.54
C TYR A 9 -4.48 -1.13 -13.29
N LEU A 10 -5.34 -1.87 -14.00
CA LEU A 10 -5.40 -3.33 -13.91
C LEU A 10 -4.07 -3.98 -14.28
N VAL A 11 -3.43 -3.53 -15.36
CA VAL A 11 -2.12 -4.06 -15.79
C VAL A 11 -1.05 -3.80 -14.74
N ILE A 12 -1.02 -2.60 -14.15
CA ILE A 12 -0.07 -2.26 -13.08
C ILE A 12 -0.26 -3.19 -11.87
N VAL A 13 -1.52 -3.37 -11.43
CA VAL A 13 -1.85 -4.24 -10.28
C VAL A 13 -1.47 -5.69 -10.58
N LEU A 14 -1.82 -6.21 -11.76
CA LEU A 14 -1.49 -7.58 -12.16
C LEU A 14 0.03 -7.78 -12.25
N THR A 15 0.77 -6.78 -12.74
CA THR A 15 2.23 -6.85 -12.80
C THR A 15 2.83 -6.86 -11.40
N ALA A 16 2.35 -6.01 -10.49
CA ALA A 16 2.80 -6.00 -9.11
C ALA A 16 2.56 -7.35 -8.41
N ILE A 17 1.37 -7.95 -8.60
CA ILE A 17 1.04 -9.27 -8.05
C ILE A 17 1.94 -10.34 -8.66
N ALA A 18 2.16 -10.32 -9.97
CA ALA A 18 3.01 -11.30 -10.65
C ALA A 18 4.47 -11.24 -10.16
N VAL A 19 5.00 -10.03 -9.94
CA VAL A 19 6.33 -9.80 -9.37
C VAL A 19 6.39 -10.32 -7.93
N GLU A 20 5.37 -10.06 -7.11
CA GLU A 20 5.33 -10.55 -5.73
C GLU A 20 5.27 -12.08 -5.66
N ILE A 21 4.44 -12.73 -6.49
CA ILE A 21 4.38 -14.20 -6.58
C ILE A 21 5.74 -14.76 -7.03
N TYR A 22 6.41 -14.08 -7.97
CA TYR A 22 7.74 -14.48 -8.43
C TYR A 22 8.79 -14.33 -7.31
N ALA A 23 8.76 -13.23 -6.56
CA ALA A 23 9.63 -13.00 -5.42
C ALA A 23 9.44 -14.06 -4.32
N GLN A 24 8.18 -14.43 -4.02
CA GLN A 24 7.86 -15.51 -3.08
C GLN A 24 8.38 -16.88 -3.54
N ARG A 25 8.35 -17.15 -4.85
CA ARG A 25 8.86 -18.41 -5.42
C ARG A 25 10.39 -18.46 -5.51
N LYS A 26 11.08 -17.30 -5.60
CA LYS A 26 12.54 -17.19 -5.68
C LYS A 26 13.09 -16.11 -4.72
N PRO A 27 13.00 -16.32 -3.40
CA PRO A 27 13.39 -15.34 -2.40
C PRO A 27 14.90 -15.00 -2.40
N HIS A 28 15.74 -15.83 -3.03
CA HIS A 28 17.17 -15.55 -3.18
C HIS A 28 17.47 -14.46 -4.24
N VAL A 29 16.57 -14.24 -5.21
CA VAL A 29 16.80 -13.26 -6.30
C VAL A 29 16.13 -11.92 -5.99
N ILE A 30 14.91 -11.96 -5.43
CA ILE A 30 14.13 -10.79 -5.05
C ILE A 30 13.47 -11.11 -3.71
N ALA A 31 13.75 -10.31 -2.69
CA ALA A 31 13.11 -10.50 -1.39
C ALA A 31 11.60 -10.20 -1.52
N PRO A 32 10.73 -11.11 -1.06
CA PRO A 32 9.29 -10.89 -1.05
C PRO A 32 8.93 -9.60 -0.31
N MET A 33 7.91 -8.87 -0.77
CA MET A 33 7.46 -7.67 -0.04
C MET A 33 7.06 -8.00 1.39
N GLY A 34 6.51 -9.19 1.64
CA GLY A 34 6.20 -9.68 2.99
C GLY A 34 7.42 -9.74 3.91
N ASP A 35 8.55 -10.26 3.43
CA ASP A 35 9.78 -10.38 4.22
C ASP A 35 10.44 -9.00 4.45
N MET A 36 10.40 -8.14 3.44
CA MET A 36 10.83 -6.75 3.59
C MET A 36 9.98 -6.02 4.63
N LEU A 37 8.66 -6.18 4.57
CA LEU A 37 7.73 -5.56 5.50
C LEU A 37 7.91 -6.10 6.91
N ASP A 38 8.09 -7.41 7.09
CA ASP A 38 8.36 -8.02 8.41
C ASP A 38 9.68 -7.54 9.01
N HIS A 39 10.71 -7.40 8.18
CA HIS A 39 11.99 -6.81 8.58
C HIS A 39 11.83 -5.36 9.05
N VAL A 40 11.11 -4.54 8.27
CA VAL A 40 10.85 -3.14 8.59
C VAL A 40 9.93 -3.00 9.82
N MET A 41 8.99 -3.92 10.01
CA MET A 41 8.05 -3.98 11.15
C MET A 41 8.66 -4.51 12.44
N LYS A 42 9.88 -5.07 12.43
CA LYS A 42 10.64 -5.34 13.66
C LYS A 42 11.04 -4.06 14.39
N SER A 43 11.14 -2.93 13.70
CA SER A 43 11.45 -1.64 14.33
C SER A 43 10.20 -1.02 14.97
N ARG A 44 10.31 -0.69 16.27
CA ARG A 44 9.27 0.05 17.02
C ARG A 44 8.93 1.38 16.34
N THR A 45 9.93 2.06 15.78
CA THR A 45 9.75 3.34 15.09
C THR A 45 8.84 3.19 13.88
N THR A 46 9.01 2.13 13.09
CA THR A 46 8.17 1.93 11.91
C THR A 46 6.73 1.59 12.29
N ARG A 47 6.51 0.81 13.36
CA ARG A 47 5.14 0.55 13.86
C ARG A 47 4.44 1.83 14.28
N VAL A 48 5.14 2.70 14.99
CA VAL A 48 4.61 4.02 15.39
C VAL A 48 4.37 4.89 14.15
N ALA A 49 5.28 4.87 13.17
CA ALA A 49 5.09 5.60 11.92
C ALA A 49 3.86 5.11 11.13
N VAL A 50 3.62 3.79 11.07
CA VAL A 50 2.43 3.21 10.42
C VAL A 50 1.16 3.61 11.18
N ILE A 51 1.16 3.56 12.51
CA ILE A 51 0.01 4.00 13.31
C ILE A 51 -0.23 5.51 13.15
N ALA A 52 0.83 6.32 13.10
CA ALA A 52 0.74 7.76 12.88
C ALA A 52 0.25 8.10 11.46
N ALA A 53 0.72 7.37 10.44
CA ALA A 53 0.23 7.49 9.07
C ALA A 53 -1.25 7.07 8.98
N TRP A 54 -1.64 5.99 9.64
CA TRP A 54 -3.04 5.57 9.74
C TRP A 54 -3.90 6.61 10.45
N TRP A 55 -3.44 7.15 11.56
CA TRP A 55 -4.11 8.22 12.29
C TRP A 55 -4.26 9.48 11.42
N TRP A 56 -3.21 9.84 10.69
CA TRP A 56 -3.21 10.95 9.74
C TRP A 56 -4.23 10.73 8.61
N PHE A 57 -4.22 9.57 7.95
CA PHE A 57 -5.20 9.23 6.93
C PHE A 57 -6.63 9.16 7.48
N GLY A 58 -6.82 8.63 8.69
CA GLY A 58 -8.11 8.58 9.37
C GLY A 58 -8.68 9.98 9.58
N TRP A 59 -7.87 10.94 10.06
CA TRP A 59 -8.29 12.34 10.16
C TRP A 59 -8.63 12.93 8.78
N HIS A 60 -7.75 12.75 7.79
CA HIS A 60 -7.95 13.35 6.47
C HIS A 60 -9.10 12.74 5.66
N PHE A 61 -9.40 11.45 5.77
CA PHE A 61 -10.49 10.83 5.03
C PHE A 61 -11.81 10.83 5.80
N ALA A 62 -11.81 10.56 7.12
CA ALA A 62 -13.05 10.51 7.88
C ALA A 62 -13.56 11.91 8.27
N PHE A 63 -12.67 12.85 8.57
CA PHE A 63 -13.07 14.19 9.00
C PHE A 63 -13.08 15.24 7.88
N ALA A 64 -12.25 15.11 6.83
CA ALA A 64 -12.28 16.13 5.76
C ALA A 64 -13.56 16.05 4.90
N GLU A 65 -14.08 14.85 4.60
CA GLU A 65 -15.36 14.73 3.88
C GLU A 65 -16.54 15.25 4.72
N THR A 66 -16.55 15.01 6.02
CA THR A 66 -17.64 15.47 6.91
C THR A 66 -17.65 16.99 7.09
N VAL A 67 -16.48 17.64 7.12
CA VAL A 67 -16.37 19.11 7.16
C VAL A 67 -16.77 19.76 5.83
N GLN A 68 -16.52 19.12 4.67
CA GLN A 68 -16.94 19.66 3.37
C GLN A 68 -18.45 19.56 3.11
N LEU A 69 -19.14 18.57 3.66
CA LEU A 69 -20.59 18.38 3.47
C LEU A 69 -21.46 19.35 4.31
N THR A 70 -20.85 20.10 5.23
CA THR A 70 -21.54 20.96 6.21
C THR A 70 -21.36 22.46 5.96
N LEU A 71 -20.68 22.85 4.88
CA LEU A 71 -20.52 24.24 4.38
C LEU A 71 -21.26 24.40 3.05
#